data_AF-A0A355WC41-F1
#
_entry.id   AF-A0A355WC41-F1
#
_cell.length_a   1.000
_cell.length_b   1.000
_cell.length_c   1.000
_cell.angle_alpha   90.00
_cell.angle_beta   90.00
_cell.angle_gamma   90.00
#
_symmetry.space_group_name_H-M   'P 1'
#
loop_
_entity.id
_entity.type
_entity.pdbx_description
1 polymer ?
#
loop_
_entity_poly.entity_id
_entity_poly.type
_entity_poly.pdbx_seq_one_letter_code
_entity_poly.pdbx_strand_id
1 'polypeptide(L)'
;MNREEIKELLSNVKNGTTSEEEALKVIEDMPYRDLNYAKIDYHRGVRVGYPEVIYAEGKDIEHLKGIVKDMLDRDSNILVTRVNEEAYKAICEVTDKVVYNKIGRICIVNPKETKKIGKIAVITGGTADIPVAEEAATTCEVFGNNVERIYDVGVAGIHRLLSKIDIIR
;
A
#
# COMPACT_ATOMS: atom_id res chain seq x y z
N MET A 1 7.79 8.30 12.47
CA MET A 1 9.08 7.85 13.02
C MET A 1 8.99 6.37 13.37
N ASN A 2 10.08 5.63 13.27
CA ASN A 2 10.22 4.26 13.74
C ASN A 2 10.54 4.24 15.26
N ARG A 3 10.59 3.05 15.86
CA ARG A 3 10.80 2.89 17.31
C ARG A 3 12.15 3.44 17.78
N GLU A 4 13.19 3.36 16.97
CA GLU A 4 14.52 3.86 17.33
C GLU A 4 14.57 5.38 17.28
N GLU A 5 13.97 5.98 16.26
CA GLU A 5 13.85 7.44 16.12
C GLU A 5 13.07 8.06 17.29
N ILE A 6 11.98 7.41 17.75
CA ILE A 6 11.23 7.89 18.94
C ILE A 6 12.10 7.79 20.19
N LYS A 7 12.89 6.72 20.32
CA LYS A 7 13.79 6.53 21.46
C LYS A 7 14.90 7.57 21.47
N GLU A 8 15.40 7.94 20.30
CA GLU A 8 16.39 9.00 20.12
C GLU A 8 15.81 10.38 20.44
N LEU A 9 14.60 10.71 19.94
CA LEU A 9 13.91 11.96 20.29
C LEU A 9 13.69 12.09 21.80
N LEU A 10 13.22 11.02 22.45
CA LEU A 10 13.05 11.00 23.91
C LEU A 10 14.38 11.12 24.66
N SER A 11 15.45 10.52 24.12
CA SER A 11 16.79 10.67 24.70
C SER A 11 17.33 12.09 24.54
N ASN A 12 17.03 12.75 23.42
CA ASN A 12 17.45 14.12 23.14
C ASN A 12 16.71 15.13 24.02
N VAL A 13 15.43 14.89 24.32
CA VAL A 13 14.69 15.67 25.33
C VAL A 13 15.29 15.46 26.72
N LYS A 14 15.54 14.20 27.11
CA LYS A 14 16.16 13.88 28.41
C LYS A 14 17.52 14.53 28.59
N ASN A 15 18.30 14.65 27.52
CA ASN A 15 19.63 15.24 27.53
C ASN A 15 19.62 16.78 27.35
N GLY A 16 18.45 17.40 27.19
CA GLY A 16 18.31 18.85 27.00
C GLY A 16 18.74 19.38 25.63
N THR A 17 19.07 18.48 24.69
CA THR A 17 19.42 18.80 23.30
C THR A 17 18.22 19.18 22.44
N THR A 18 17.00 18.83 22.86
CA THR A 18 15.75 19.24 22.21
C THR A 18 14.80 19.69 23.30
N SER A 19 14.14 20.83 23.12
CA SER A 19 13.15 21.29 24.09
C SER A 19 11.89 20.41 24.08
N GLU A 20 11.17 20.37 25.20
CA GLU A 20 9.89 19.67 25.27
C GLU A 20 8.90 20.19 24.22
N GLU A 21 8.89 21.51 23.95
CA GLU A 21 8.06 22.14 22.91
C GLU A 21 8.45 21.75 21.48
N GLU A 22 9.74 21.60 21.17
CA GLU A 22 10.18 21.12 19.85
C GLU A 22 9.87 19.64 19.66
N ALA A 23 10.08 18.82 20.69
CA ALA A 23 9.71 17.42 20.64
C ALA A 23 8.19 17.23 20.54
N LEU A 24 7.41 18.05 21.23
CA LEU A 24 5.95 18.08 21.09
C LEU A 24 5.53 18.46 19.68
N LYS A 25 6.13 19.47 19.03
CA LYS A 25 5.84 19.77 17.60
C LYS A 25 6.11 18.59 16.67
N VAL A 26 7.24 17.89 16.87
CA VAL A 26 7.59 16.68 16.12
C VAL A 26 6.55 15.56 16.33
N ILE A 27 5.93 15.50 17.50
CA ILE A 27 4.88 14.54 17.89
C ILE A 27 3.46 15.04 17.52
N GLU A 28 3.22 16.34 17.42
CA GLU A 28 1.94 16.96 17.07
C GLU A 28 1.69 16.97 15.57
N ASP A 29 2.75 17.10 14.75
CA ASP A 29 2.72 16.82 13.31
C ASP A 29 2.48 15.32 12.98
N MET A 30 2.12 14.52 13.98
CA MET A 30 2.32 13.07 14.03
C MET A 30 1.07 12.24 14.30
N PRO A 31 -0.01 12.49 13.55
CA PRO A 31 -0.78 11.38 13.00
C PRO A 31 -0.71 11.35 11.47
N TYR A 32 -0.60 12.51 10.83
CA TYR A 32 -0.66 12.65 9.39
C TYR A 32 0.14 13.86 8.89
N ARG A 33 0.61 13.82 7.64
CA ARG A 33 1.17 15.01 6.97
C ARG A 33 0.10 15.66 6.10
N ASP A 34 -0.13 16.95 6.27
CA ASP A 34 -1.09 17.72 5.48
C ASP A 34 -0.39 18.36 4.27
N LEU A 35 -0.81 17.99 3.07
CA LEU A 35 -0.35 18.55 1.79
C LEU A 35 -1.31 19.64 1.27
N ASN A 36 -2.24 20.15 2.08
CA ASN A 36 -3.39 21.00 1.74
C ASN A 36 -4.50 20.31 0.94
N TYR A 37 -4.16 19.33 0.11
CA TYR A 37 -5.10 18.54 -0.70
C TYR A 37 -5.21 17.07 -0.25
N ALA A 38 -4.35 16.62 0.67
CA ALA A 38 -4.38 15.28 1.22
C ALA A 38 -3.72 15.26 2.61
N LYS A 39 -4.28 14.47 3.52
CA LYS A 39 -3.70 14.18 4.84
C LYS A 39 -3.21 12.74 4.86
N ILE A 40 -1.90 12.54 4.77
CA ILE A 40 -1.28 11.21 4.67
C ILE A 40 -1.07 10.66 6.06
N ASP A 41 -1.80 9.60 6.43
CA ASP A 41 -1.73 8.98 7.76
C ASP A 41 -0.53 8.04 7.88
N TYR A 42 0.55 8.58 8.41
CA TYR A 42 1.78 7.82 8.62
C TYR A 42 1.74 6.90 9.85
N HIS A 43 0.76 7.08 10.74
CA HIS A 43 0.59 6.23 11.92
C HIS A 43 -0.23 4.97 11.62
N ARG A 44 -0.88 4.87 10.46
CA ARG A 44 -1.66 3.69 10.09
C ARG A 44 -0.86 2.40 10.21
N GLY A 45 0.41 2.42 9.78
CA GLY A 45 1.32 1.28 9.92
C GLY A 45 1.54 0.85 11.37
N VAL A 46 1.63 1.81 12.30
CA VAL A 46 1.79 1.53 13.74
C VAL A 46 0.50 1.00 14.35
N ARG A 47 -0.66 1.55 13.95
CA ARG A 47 -1.96 1.20 14.55
C ARG A 47 -2.53 -0.12 14.01
N VAL A 48 -2.34 -0.40 12.73
CA VAL A 48 -3.01 -1.51 12.01
C VAL A 48 -2.01 -2.52 11.43
N GLY A 49 -0.72 -2.21 11.42
CA GLY A 49 0.34 -3.07 10.89
C GLY A 49 0.63 -2.89 9.39
N TYR A 50 -0.13 -2.05 8.68
CA TYR A 50 0.02 -1.81 7.24
C TYR A 50 0.05 -0.32 6.91
N PRO A 51 0.89 0.12 5.96
CA PRO A 51 1.00 1.53 5.58
C PRO A 51 -0.27 2.04 4.89
N GLU A 52 -0.35 3.37 4.76
CA GLU A 52 -1.41 4.02 3.98
C GLU A 52 -1.31 3.64 2.49
N VAL A 53 -2.46 3.53 1.83
CA VAL A 53 -2.59 3.18 0.41
C VAL A 53 -3.19 4.37 -0.34
N ILE A 54 -2.68 4.66 -1.53
CA ILE A 54 -3.15 5.77 -2.36
C ILE A 54 -4.29 5.29 -3.27
N TYR A 55 -5.48 5.84 -3.09
CA TYR A 55 -6.59 5.66 -4.04
C TYR A 55 -6.45 6.65 -5.21
N ALA A 56 -6.15 6.18 -6.43
CA ALA A 56 -5.88 7.07 -7.57
C ALA A 56 -7.13 7.47 -8.37
N GLU A 57 -8.20 6.68 -8.34
CA GLU A 57 -9.38 6.94 -9.16
C GLU A 57 -10.07 8.25 -8.77
N GLY A 58 -10.28 9.13 -9.75
CA GLY A 58 -10.86 10.46 -9.53
C GLY A 58 -9.94 11.46 -8.82
N LYS A 59 -8.68 11.12 -8.55
CA LYS A 59 -7.69 12.04 -7.98
C LYS A 59 -7.05 12.87 -9.08
N ASP A 60 -6.81 14.15 -8.80
CA ASP A 60 -6.00 15.02 -9.65
C ASP A 60 -4.56 14.48 -9.81
N ILE A 61 -4.00 14.61 -11.01
CA ILE A 61 -2.70 14.04 -11.37
C ILE A 61 -1.55 14.69 -10.59
N GLU A 62 -1.59 16.01 -10.39
CA GLU A 62 -0.53 16.71 -9.64
C GLU A 62 -0.63 16.39 -8.15
N HIS A 63 -1.84 16.24 -7.62
CA HIS A 63 -2.03 15.73 -6.25
C HIS A 63 -1.49 14.31 -6.09
N LEU A 64 -1.72 13.42 -7.07
CA LEU A 64 -1.17 12.06 -7.04
C LEU A 64 0.36 12.07 -7.01
N LYS A 65 1.00 12.83 -7.92
CA LYS A 65 2.46 12.97 -7.98
C LYS A 65 3.03 13.51 -6.66
N GLY A 66 2.37 14.51 -6.09
CA GLY A 66 2.75 15.09 -4.79
C GLY A 66 2.70 14.09 -3.65
N ILE A 67 1.64 13.29 -3.54
CA ILE A 67 1.52 12.25 -2.51
C ILE A 67 2.60 11.18 -2.70
N VAL A 68 2.80 10.70 -3.93
CA VAL A 68 3.82 9.67 -4.20
C VAL A 68 5.22 10.19 -3.85
N LYS A 69 5.55 11.41 -4.26
CA LYS A 69 6.83 12.05 -3.94
C LYS A 69 7.04 12.18 -2.44
N ASP A 70 6.01 12.60 -1.71
CA ASP A 70 6.06 12.74 -0.25
C ASP A 70 6.27 11.40 0.46
N MET A 71 5.60 10.34 -0.01
CA MET A 71 5.70 9.01 0.59
C MET A 71 7.03 8.30 0.25
N LEU A 72 7.69 8.64 -0.86
CA LEU A 72 8.97 8.06 -1.27
C LEU A 72 10.09 8.31 -0.24
N ASP A 73 10.03 9.43 0.48
CA ASP A 73 11.02 9.78 1.52
C ASP A 73 11.08 8.75 2.67
N ARG A 74 10.07 7.88 2.82
CA ARG A 74 9.93 6.95 3.95
C ARG A 74 10.33 5.51 3.65
N ASP A 75 11.00 5.28 2.52
CA ASP A 75 11.64 4.02 2.15
C ASP A 75 10.79 2.75 2.42
N SER A 76 9.52 2.79 2.00
CA SER A 76 8.55 1.71 2.17
C SER A 76 7.80 1.41 0.86
N ASN A 77 7.13 0.25 0.80
CA ASN A 77 6.22 -0.09 -0.30
C ASN A 77 5.04 0.88 -0.33
N ILE A 78 4.85 1.59 -1.44
CA ILE A 78 3.71 2.48 -1.64
C ILE A 78 2.75 1.80 -2.62
N LEU A 79 1.54 1.51 -2.14
CA LEU A 79 0.51 0.90 -2.97
C LEU A 79 -0.39 2.00 -3.54
N VAL A 80 -0.63 1.97 -4.84
CA VAL A 80 -1.55 2.88 -5.53
C VAL A 80 -2.61 2.06 -6.25
N THR A 81 -3.87 2.15 -5.83
CA THR A 81 -4.97 1.34 -6.37
C THR A 81 -5.79 2.10 -7.40
N ARG A 82 -6.51 1.35 -8.24
CA ARG A 82 -7.39 1.83 -9.31
C ARG A 82 -6.74 2.79 -10.32
N VAL A 83 -5.45 2.59 -10.56
CA VAL A 83 -4.61 3.34 -11.49
C VAL A 83 -5.11 3.14 -12.93
N ASN A 84 -5.27 4.24 -13.66
CA ASN A 84 -5.46 4.25 -15.11
C ASN A 84 -4.11 4.54 -15.82
N GLU A 85 -4.08 4.51 -17.15
CA GLU A 85 -2.82 4.71 -17.89
C GLU A 85 -2.19 6.10 -17.69
N GLU A 86 -3.02 7.13 -17.49
CA GLU A 86 -2.58 8.50 -17.23
C GLU A 86 -1.91 8.62 -15.85
N ALA A 87 -2.57 8.10 -14.82
CA ALA A 87 -2.02 8.04 -13.47
C ALA A 87 -0.73 7.22 -13.41
N TYR A 88 -0.65 6.09 -14.14
CA TYR A 88 0.58 5.30 -14.23
C TYR A 88 1.73 6.12 -14.82
N LYS A 89 1.51 6.81 -15.95
CA LYS A 89 2.54 7.67 -16.57
C LYS A 89 2.99 8.77 -15.61
N ALA A 90 2.05 9.42 -14.92
CA ALA A 90 2.35 10.44 -13.94
C ALA A 90 3.21 9.93 -12.78
N ILE A 91 2.96 8.71 -12.28
CA ILE A 91 3.78 8.08 -11.24
C ILE A 91 5.20 7.81 -11.78
N CYS A 92 5.33 7.33 -13.02
CA CYS A 92 6.63 7.08 -13.66
C CYS A 92 7.46 8.34 -13.90
N GLU A 93 6.84 9.52 -13.97
CA GLU A 93 7.56 10.80 -14.02
C GLU A 93 8.21 11.16 -12.68
N VAL A 94 7.68 10.63 -11.56
CA VAL A 94 8.20 10.88 -10.21
C VAL A 94 9.33 9.92 -9.86
N THR A 95 9.22 8.65 -10.27
CA THR A 95 10.24 7.63 -10.01
C THR A 95 10.19 6.51 -11.06
N ASP A 96 11.35 5.91 -11.32
CA ASP A 96 11.54 4.74 -12.17
C ASP A 96 11.25 3.41 -11.45
N LYS A 97 11.14 3.42 -10.12
CA LYS A 97 10.90 2.22 -9.29
C LYS A 97 9.41 1.91 -9.17
N VAL A 98 8.79 1.49 -10.27
CA VAL A 98 7.34 1.21 -10.31
C VAL A 98 7.08 -0.16 -10.92
N VAL A 99 6.24 -0.96 -10.26
CA VAL A 99 5.68 -2.20 -10.80
C VAL A 99 4.19 -2.00 -11.01
N TYR A 100 3.71 -2.17 -12.24
CA TYR A 100 2.30 -1.98 -12.58
C TYR A 100 1.62 -3.30 -12.96
N ASN A 101 0.62 -3.69 -12.19
CA ASN A 101 -0.32 -4.73 -12.58
C ASN A 101 -1.49 -4.08 -13.34
N LYS A 102 -1.40 -4.11 -14.68
CA LYS A 102 -2.40 -3.51 -15.57
C LYS A 102 -3.79 -4.13 -15.41
N ILE A 103 -3.87 -5.43 -15.15
CA ILE A 103 -5.15 -6.13 -14.99
C ILE A 103 -5.84 -5.66 -13.71
N GLY A 104 -5.09 -5.64 -12.60
CA GLY A 104 -5.57 -5.19 -11.29
C GLY A 104 -5.65 -3.68 -11.13
N ARG A 105 -5.26 -2.90 -12.15
CA ARG A 105 -5.18 -1.43 -12.08
C ARG A 105 -4.44 -0.96 -10.81
N ILE A 106 -3.32 -1.58 -10.46
CA ILE A 106 -2.61 -1.32 -9.21
C ILE A 106 -1.10 -1.18 -9.43
N CYS A 107 -0.50 -0.15 -8.83
CA CYS A 107 0.94 0.08 -8.86
C CYS A 107 1.55 -0.15 -7.49
N ILE A 108 2.77 -0.71 -7.50
CA ILE A 108 3.66 -0.76 -6.35
C ILE A 108 4.82 0.18 -6.66
N VAL A 109 4.93 1.25 -5.90
CA VAL A 109 6.01 2.23 -6.02
C VAL A 109 7.05 1.96 -4.93
N ASN A 110 8.33 2.03 -5.31
CA ASN A 110 9.48 1.61 -4.51
C ASN A 110 9.33 0.18 -3.97
N PRO A 111 9.13 -0.82 -4.86
CA PRO A 111 8.90 -2.20 -4.45
C PRO A 111 10.07 -2.74 -3.63
N LYS A 112 9.74 -3.33 -2.49
CA LYS A 112 10.64 -3.98 -1.55
C LYS A 112 10.16 -5.38 -1.27
N GLU A 113 11.10 -6.28 -1.08
CA GLU A 113 10.80 -7.64 -0.66
C GLU A 113 10.20 -7.64 0.75
N THR A 114 8.99 -8.16 0.85
CA THR A 114 8.34 -8.46 2.12
C THR A 114 8.41 -9.96 2.35
N LYS A 115 8.84 -10.39 3.55
CA LYS A 115 8.81 -11.80 3.94
C LYS A 115 7.38 -12.33 3.82
N LYS A 116 7.20 -13.39 3.04
CA LYS A 116 5.90 -14.02 2.83
C LYS A 116 5.56 -14.96 3.98
N ILE A 117 4.36 -14.83 4.55
CA ILE A 117 3.79 -15.68 5.59
C ILE A 117 2.35 -16.06 5.24
N GLY A 118 1.91 -17.24 5.68
CA GLY A 118 0.56 -17.72 5.39
C GLY A 118 0.27 -17.94 3.90
N LYS A 119 -0.99 -18.27 3.60
CA LYS A 119 -1.50 -18.50 2.25
C LYS A 119 -2.91 -17.92 2.16
N ILE A 120 -3.18 -17.15 1.11
CA ILE A 120 -4.49 -16.58 0.80
C ILE A 120 -4.89 -17.08 -0.59
N ALA A 121 -6.09 -17.63 -0.74
CA ALA A 121 -6.67 -17.90 -2.04
C ALA A 121 -7.62 -16.77 -2.43
N VAL A 122 -7.37 -16.11 -3.55
CA VAL A 122 -8.26 -15.11 -4.16
C VAL A 122 -9.02 -15.78 -5.30
N ILE A 123 -10.34 -15.84 -5.15
CA ILE A 123 -11.21 -16.67 -6.00
C ILE A 123 -12.27 -15.78 -6.67
N THR A 124 -12.48 -15.94 -7.98
CA THR A 124 -13.56 -15.24 -8.69
C THR A 124 -14.65 -16.17 -9.22
N GLY A 125 -15.88 -15.66 -9.26
CA GLY A 125 -17.02 -16.35 -9.83
C GLY A 125 -16.99 -16.31 -11.36
N GLY A 126 -16.63 -15.15 -11.92
CA GLY A 126 -16.53 -14.91 -13.36
C GLY A 126 -15.27 -14.15 -13.76
N THR A 127 -15.08 -13.99 -15.07
CA THR A 127 -13.95 -13.24 -15.64
C THR A 127 -14.07 -11.72 -15.43
N ALA A 128 -15.28 -11.20 -15.26
CA ALA A 128 -15.53 -9.79 -14.99
C ALA A 128 -14.92 -9.32 -13.66
N ASP A 129 -14.72 -10.23 -12.70
CA ASP A 129 -14.16 -9.94 -11.38
C ASP A 129 -12.62 -9.94 -11.37
N ILE A 130 -11.97 -10.39 -12.46
CA ILE A 130 -10.51 -10.56 -12.51
C ILE A 130 -9.76 -9.26 -12.15
N PRO A 131 -10.16 -8.05 -12.62
CA PRO A 131 -9.49 -6.82 -12.20
C PRO A 131 -9.52 -6.60 -10.69
N VAL A 132 -10.66 -6.86 -10.05
CA VAL A 132 -10.80 -6.71 -8.60
C VAL A 132 -9.96 -7.76 -7.86
N ALA A 133 -9.93 -8.99 -8.37
CA ALA A 133 -9.13 -10.06 -7.81
C ALA A 133 -7.63 -9.81 -7.92
N GLU A 134 -7.16 -9.26 -9.04
CA GLU A 134 -5.75 -8.89 -9.22
C GLU A 134 -5.34 -7.73 -8.30
N GLU A 135 -6.21 -6.74 -8.08
CA GLU A 135 -6.00 -5.67 -7.09
C GLU A 135 -5.84 -6.26 -5.67
N ALA A 136 -6.76 -7.15 -5.28
CA ALA A 136 -6.75 -7.79 -3.97
C ALA A 136 -5.51 -8.69 -3.79
N ALA A 137 -5.18 -9.51 -4.80
CA ALA A 137 -4.03 -10.40 -4.77
C ALA A 137 -2.72 -9.63 -4.63
N THR A 138 -2.53 -8.58 -5.43
CA THR A 138 -1.34 -7.72 -5.37
C THR A 138 -1.23 -7.04 -4.00
N THR A 139 -2.34 -6.58 -3.43
CA THR A 139 -2.38 -5.99 -2.08
C THR A 139 -1.91 -6.99 -1.02
N CYS A 140 -2.48 -8.20 -1.03
CA CYS A 140 -2.09 -9.27 -0.10
C CYS A 140 -0.62 -9.64 -0.22
N GLU A 141 -0.08 -9.67 -1.44
CA GLU A 141 1.33 -9.93 -1.70
C GLU A 141 2.24 -8.85 -1.13
N VAL A 142 1.94 -7.57 -1.38
CA VAL A 142 2.72 -6.45 -0.84
C VAL A 142 2.76 -6.49 0.69
N PHE A 143 1.64 -6.87 1.30
CA PHE A 143 1.49 -7.06 2.74
C PHE A 143 2.04 -8.39 3.28
N GLY A 144 2.77 -9.16 2.45
CA GLY A 144 3.56 -10.28 2.92
C GLY A 144 2.82 -11.61 2.96
N ASN A 145 1.84 -11.85 2.09
CA ASN A 145 1.17 -13.14 1.99
C ASN A 145 1.55 -13.89 0.70
N ASN A 146 1.56 -15.23 0.76
CA ASN A 146 1.54 -16.04 -0.45
C ASN A 146 0.11 -16.07 -0.99
N VAL A 147 -0.07 -15.76 -2.28
CA VAL A 147 -1.41 -15.63 -2.87
C VAL A 147 -1.59 -16.60 -4.03
N GLU A 148 -2.65 -17.41 -3.93
CA GLU A 148 -3.13 -18.25 -5.02
C GLU A 148 -4.30 -17.57 -5.72
N ARG A 149 -4.21 -17.44 -7.05
CA ARG A 149 -5.25 -16.81 -7.89
C ARG A 149 -6.06 -17.89 -8.58
N ILE A 150 -7.38 -17.91 -8.36
CA ILE A 150 -8.30 -18.89 -8.94
C ILE A 150 -9.45 -18.16 -9.62
N TYR A 151 -9.47 -18.16 -10.95
CA TYR A 151 -10.45 -17.40 -11.73
C TYR A 151 -11.58 -18.25 -12.30
N ASP A 152 -12.75 -17.64 -12.43
CA ASP A 152 -13.91 -18.15 -13.17
C ASP A 152 -14.41 -19.54 -12.74
N VAL A 153 -14.62 -19.72 -11.42
CA VAL A 153 -15.04 -21.01 -10.84
C VAL A 153 -16.49 -21.05 -10.36
N GLY A 154 -17.25 -19.95 -10.45
CA GLY A 154 -18.58 -19.83 -9.83
C GLY A 154 -19.77 -19.89 -10.78
N VAL A 155 -19.68 -19.33 -11.99
CA VAL A 155 -20.88 -19.04 -12.80
C VAL A 155 -21.40 -20.24 -13.60
N ALA A 156 -20.53 -21.15 -14.06
CA ALA A 156 -20.92 -22.26 -14.94
C ALA A 156 -21.17 -23.62 -14.21
N GLY A 157 -20.96 -23.69 -12.90
CA GLY A 157 -21.27 -24.88 -12.08
C GLY A 157 -20.25 -25.20 -10.98
N ILE A 158 -20.74 -25.72 -9.86
CA ILE A 158 -19.98 -25.97 -8.61
C ILE A 158 -18.77 -26.90 -8.78
N HIS A 159 -18.80 -27.77 -9.79
CA HIS A 159 -17.71 -28.71 -10.09
C HIS A 159 -16.37 -28.01 -10.39
N ARG A 160 -16.41 -26.79 -10.97
CA ARG A 160 -15.20 -25.99 -11.22
C ARG A 160 -14.52 -25.58 -9.92
N LEU A 161 -15.29 -25.10 -8.94
CA LEU A 161 -14.79 -24.77 -7.62
C LEU A 161 -14.25 -26.02 -6.90
N LEU A 162 -15.02 -27.12 -6.92
CA LEU A 162 -14.62 -28.37 -6.27
C LEU A 162 -13.32 -28.95 -6.86
N SER A 163 -13.06 -28.74 -8.16
CA SER A 163 -11.80 -29.15 -8.80
C SER A 163 -10.56 -28.40 -8.26
N LYS A 164 -10.76 -27.32 -7.52
CA LYS A 164 -9.70 -26.48 -6.92
C LYS A 164 -9.60 -26.64 -5.40
N ILE A 165 -10.34 -27.56 -4.80
CA ILE A 165 -10.45 -27.67 -3.34
C ILE A 165 -9.10 -27.91 -2.65
N ASP A 166 -8.18 -28.63 -3.29
CA ASP A 166 -6.84 -28.92 -2.76
C ASP A 166 -5.93 -27.68 -2.72
N ILE A 167 -6.21 -26.69 -3.58
CA ILE A 167 -5.49 -25.41 -3.56
C ILE A 167 -6.08 -24.49 -2.48
N ILE A 168 -7.39 -24.58 -2.26
CA ILE A 168 -8.15 -23.75 -1.32
C ILE A 168 -7.96 -24.20 0.14
N ARG A 169 -7.80 -25.50 0.38
CA ARG A 169 -7.50 -26.09 1.69
C ARG A 169 -6.01 -25.96 2.05
#